data_AF-A0A0B2UV13-F1
#
_entry.id   AF-A0A0B2UV13-F1
#
_cell.length_a   1.000
_cell.length_b   1.000
_cell.length_c   1.000
_cell.angle_alpha   90.00
_cell.angle_beta   90.00
_cell.angle_gamma   90.00
#
_symmetry.space_group_name_H-M   'P 1'
#
loop_
_entity.id
_entity.type
_entity.pdbx_description
1 polymer ?
#
loop_
_entity_poly.entity_id
_entity_poly.type
_entity_poly.pdbx_seq_one_letter_code
_entity_poly.pdbx_strand_id
1 'polypeptide(L)'
;MSRSTSSAGEGRVMEEDDLESVISDRDSLYQDYALAGEESSTAPRKRPMTSVPPTPQLSSEVLNSLSEEDRQLLRFYSPQVDTHTEFLSKAIEEFLTVVEEQLPPREFVQKSKLVS
;
A
#
# COMPACT_ATOMS: atom_id res chain seq x y z
N MET A 1 -8.28 -52.81 -58.85
CA MET A 1 -7.05 -53.20 -58.13
C MET A 1 -6.22 -51.92 -58.08
N SER A 2 -5.99 -51.25 -56.94
CA SER A 2 -5.37 -51.74 -55.72
C SER A 2 -5.80 -50.91 -54.49
N ARG A 3 -5.66 -51.53 -53.31
CA ARG A 3 -5.95 -50.99 -51.97
C ARG A 3 -4.65 -50.50 -51.32
N SER A 4 -4.81 -49.72 -50.23
CA SER A 4 -3.90 -49.48 -49.08
C SER A 4 -3.04 -48.21 -49.22
N THR A 5 -2.84 -47.30 -48.25
CA THR A 5 -2.96 -47.33 -46.77
C THR A 5 -3.21 -45.93 -46.17
N SER A 6 -3.71 -45.95 -44.93
CA SER A 6 -3.94 -44.91 -43.91
C SER A 6 -2.82 -43.92 -43.57
N SER A 7 -3.21 -42.70 -43.16
CA SER A 7 -2.65 -41.95 -42.00
C SER A 7 -3.66 -40.83 -41.65
N ALA A 8 -4.53 -41.01 -40.64
CA ALA A 8 -4.31 -40.55 -39.26
C ALA A 8 -3.93 -39.06 -39.22
N GLY A 9 -4.89 -38.17 -38.92
CA GLY A 9 -4.93 -37.46 -37.64
C GLY A 9 -4.40 -36.02 -37.86
N GLU A 10 -4.91 -34.93 -37.30
CA GLU A 10 -5.75 -34.68 -36.15
C GLU A 10 -6.43 -33.32 -36.42
N GLY A 11 -7.73 -33.21 -36.15
CA GLY A 11 -8.32 -31.90 -35.92
C GLY A 11 -7.73 -31.38 -34.62
N ARG A 12 -6.98 -30.27 -34.66
CA ARG A 12 -6.56 -29.57 -33.44
C ARG A 12 -7.82 -29.09 -32.72
N VAL A 13 -8.27 -29.85 -31.73
CA VAL A 13 -9.16 -29.36 -30.69
C VAL A 13 -8.28 -28.51 -29.79
N MET A 14 -8.49 -27.19 -29.80
CA MET A 14 -7.87 -26.30 -28.81
C MET A 14 -8.59 -26.59 -27.50
N GLU A 15 -7.89 -27.16 -26.52
CA GLU A 15 -8.42 -27.24 -25.16
C GLU A 15 -8.58 -25.80 -24.66
N GLU A 16 -9.80 -25.48 -24.25
CA GLU A 16 -10.16 -24.22 -23.62
C GLU A 16 -9.53 -24.22 -22.21
N ASP A 17 -8.62 -23.28 -21.94
CA ASP A 17 -8.01 -23.12 -20.61
C ASP A 17 -9.12 -22.81 -19.59
N ASP A 18 -9.36 -23.74 -18.67
CA ASP A 18 -10.36 -23.61 -17.61
C ASP A 18 -10.04 -22.44 -16.68
N LEU A 19 -10.79 -21.34 -16.81
CA LEU A 19 -10.66 -20.12 -15.99
C LEU A 19 -11.21 -20.28 -14.54
N GLU A 20 -11.46 -21.50 -14.07
CA GLU A 20 -12.04 -21.73 -12.73
C GLU A 20 -11.06 -21.48 -11.58
N SER A 21 -9.76 -21.42 -11.88
CA SER A 21 -8.69 -21.22 -10.88
C SER A 21 -8.61 -19.79 -10.32
N VAL A 22 -9.07 -18.76 -11.05
CA VAL A 22 -9.06 -17.36 -10.56
C VAL A 22 -10.18 -17.04 -9.56
N ILE A 23 -11.22 -17.88 -9.47
CA ILE A 23 -12.34 -17.66 -8.53
C ILE A 23 -12.00 -18.20 -7.14
N SER A 24 -11.24 -19.30 -7.07
CA SER A 24 -10.85 -19.95 -5.81
C SER A 24 -10.05 -19.02 -4.87
N ASP A 25 -9.17 -18.18 -5.41
CA ASP A 25 -8.40 -17.23 -4.61
C ASP A 25 -9.28 -16.10 -4.04
N ARG A 26 -10.37 -15.75 -4.73
CA ARG A 26 -11.28 -14.67 -4.33
C ARG A 26 -12.20 -15.09 -3.19
N ASP A 27 -12.62 -16.35 -3.17
CA ASP A 27 -13.50 -16.88 -2.13
C ASP A 27 -12.74 -17.19 -0.82
N SER A 28 -11.43 -17.48 -0.88
CA SER A 28 -10.57 -17.63 0.30
C SER A 28 -10.51 -16.35 1.14
N LEU A 29 -10.42 -15.18 0.49
CA LEU A 29 -10.36 -13.90 1.22
C LEU A 29 -11.65 -13.63 1.99
N TYR A 30 -12.81 -14.00 1.45
CA TYR A 30 -14.11 -13.79 2.12
C TYR A 30 -14.31 -14.70 3.33
N GLN A 31 -13.77 -15.92 3.29
CA GLN A 31 -13.83 -16.86 4.41
C GLN A 31 -13.05 -16.37 5.63
N ASP A 32 -11.90 -15.70 5.41
CA ASP A 32 -11.06 -15.20 6.50
C ASP A 32 -11.73 -14.02 7.27
N TYR A 33 -12.55 -13.21 6.61
CA TYR A 33 -13.30 -12.14 7.29
C TYR A 33 -14.52 -12.64 8.07
N ALA A 34 -15.11 -13.78 7.68
CA ALA A 34 -16.30 -14.32 8.34
C ALA A 34 -16.02 -14.83 9.76
N LEU A 35 -14.80 -15.30 10.03
CA LEU A 35 -14.37 -15.77 11.36
C LEU A 35 -13.91 -14.65 12.29
N ALA A 36 -13.59 -13.46 11.76
CA ALA A 36 -13.20 -12.30 12.55
C ALA A 36 -14.39 -11.51 13.12
N GLY A 37 -15.63 -11.90 12.80
CA GLY A 37 -16.85 -11.14 13.11
C GLY A 37 -17.58 -11.51 14.41
N GLU A 38 -17.25 -12.62 15.07
CA GLU A 38 -17.97 -13.09 16.26
C GLU A 38 -17.06 -13.24 17.49
N GLU A 39 -16.45 -12.14 17.96
CA GLU A 39 -16.13 -12.02 19.38
C GLU A 39 -16.31 -10.59 19.88
N SER A 40 -17.42 -10.39 20.58
CA SER A 40 -17.55 -9.55 21.78
C SER A 40 -17.04 -8.10 21.77
N SER A 41 -18.03 -7.19 21.76
CA SER A 41 -18.23 -6.15 22.79
C SER A 41 -17.07 -5.20 23.13
N THR A 42 -17.24 -3.95 22.69
CA THR A 42 -16.80 -2.73 23.40
C THR A 42 -15.35 -2.68 23.89
N ALA A 43 -14.38 -2.75 22.97
CA ALA A 43 -13.05 -2.22 23.25
C ALA A 43 -12.99 -0.76 22.75
N PRO A 44 -12.61 0.23 23.59
CA PRO A 44 -12.30 1.55 23.08
C PRO A 44 -11.08 1.39 22.17
N ARG A 45 -11.26 1.60 20.85
CA ARG A 45 -10.14 1.66 19.91
C ARG A 45 -9.18 2.73 20.43
N LYS A 46 -8.10 2.29 21.06
CA LYS A 46 -7.00 3.16 21.46
C LYS A 46 -6.43 3.68 20.15
N ARG A 47 -6.67 4.97 19.89
CA ARG A 47 -6.03 5.71 18.79
C ARG A 47 -4.56 5.29 18.73
N PRO A 48 -4.05 4.79 17.60
CA PRO A 48 -2.62 4.60 17.44
C PRO A 48 -1.98 5.96 17.63
N MET A 49 -1.36 6.18 18.79
CA MET A 49 -0.50 7.35 18.96
C MET A 49 0.66 7.13 18.01
N THR A 50 0.69 7.87 16.91
CA THR A 50 1.88 7.94 16.07
C THR A 50 2.92 8.71 16.87
N SER A 51 3.61 8.02 17.79
CA SER A 51 4.80 8.58 18.42
C SER A 51 5.83 8.68 17.31
N VAL A 52 5.90 9.85 16.67
CA VAL A 52 6.93 10.12 15.66
C VAL A 52 8.26 9.98 16.39
N PRO A 53 9.15 9.05 15.99
CA PRO A 53 10.47 8.97 16.57
C PRO A 53 11.16 10.32 16.43
N PRO A 54 11.94 10.77 17.43
CA PRO A 54 12.70 12.00 17.28
C PRO A 54 13.57 11.88 16.02
N THR A 55 13.46 12.86 15.13
CA THR A 55 14.28 12.93 13.92
C THR A 55 15.75 12.88 14.36
N PRO A 56 16.56 11.97 13.80
CA PRO A 56 17.97 11.87 14.17
C PRO A 56 18.67 13.18 13.82
N GLN A 57 19.02 13.94 14.85
CA GLN A 57 19.80 15.17 14.72
C GLN A 57 21.21 14.78 14.31
N LEU A 58 21.72 15.34 13.21
CA LEU A 58 23.11 15.15 12.82
C LEU A 58 24.01 15.72 13.92
N SER A 59 25.03 14.97 14.32
CA SER A 59 25.99 15.47 15.30
C SER A 59 26.78 16.64 14.70
N SER A 60 27.21 17.56 15.55
CA SER A 60 28.01 18.70 15.12
C SER A 60 29.34 18.27 14.50
N GLU A 61 29.92 17.15 14.93
CA GLU A 61 31.13 16.58 14.32
C GLU A 61 30.88 16.16 12.87
N VAL A 62 29.72 15.55 12.58
CA VAL A 62 29.33 15.15 11.22
C VAL A 62 29.10 16.39 10.36
N LEU A 63 28.38 17.40 10.85
CA LEU A 63 28.17 18.65 10.11
C LEU A 63 29.50 19.34 9.78
N ASN A 64 30.45 19.29 10.70
CA ASN A 64 31.77 19.90 10.55
C ASN A 64 32.73 19.08 9.66
N SER A 65 32.43 17.83 9.34
CA SER A 65 33.21 17.04 8.38
C SER A 65 32.75 17.20 6.93
N LEU A 66 31.53 17.73 6.71
CA LEU A 66 30.99 18.01 5.39
C LEU A 66 31.71 19.17 4.69
N SER A 67 31.70 19.15 3.35
CA SER A 67 32.14 20.26 2.52
C SER A 67 31.22 21.48 2.70
N GLU A 68 31.68 22.68 2.35
CA GLU A 68 30.82 23.88 2.44
C GLU A 68 29.63 23.79 1.46
N GLU A 69 29.81 23.18 0.29
CA GLU A 69 28.74 22.94 -0.67
C GLU A 69 27.63 22.05 -0.08
N ASP A 70 28.00 20.94 0.56
CA ASP A 70 27.03 20.05 1.21
C ASP A 70 26.31 20.74 2.38
N ARG A 71 27.02 21.58 3.14
CA ARG A 71 26.39 22.39 4.21
C ARG A 71 25.41 23.40 3.67
N GLN A 72 25.72 24.03 2.53
CA GLN A 72 24.80 24.95 1.87
C GLN A 72 23.56 24.19 1.37
N LEU A 73 23.74 23.00 0.80
CA LEU A 73 22.66 22.12 0.38
C LEU A 73 21.72 21.77 1.55
N LEU A 74 22.30 21.36 2.69
CA LEU A 74 21.54 21.08 3.91
C LEU A 74 20.79 22.31 4.41
N ARG A 75 21.44 23.46 4.51
CA ARG A 75 20.80 24.72 4.93
C ARG A 75 19.62 25.08 4.02
N PHE A 76 19.70 24.78 2.73
CA PHE A 76 18.64 25.05 1.77
C PHE A 76 17.47 24.07 1.88
N TYR A 77 17.73 22.77 2.05
CA TYR A 77 16.70 21.73 2.03
C TYR A 77 16.11 21.39 3.39
N SER A 78 16.85 21.54 4.50
CA SER A 78 16.34 21.29 5.85
C SER A 78 14.99 21.96 6.13
N PRO A 79 14.80 23.28 5.92
CA PRO A 79 13.51 23.92 6.17
C PRO A 79 12.38 23.40 5.26
N GLN A 80 12.71 22.94 4.04
CA GLN A 80 11.73 22.36 3.12
C GLN A 80 11.27 20.98 3.61
N VAL A 81 12.21 20.15 4.09
CA VAL A 81 11.90 18.84 4.67
C VAL A 81 11.04 19.00 5.92
N ASP A 82 11.36 19.94 6.80
CA ASP A 82 10.56 20.23 8.00
C ASP A 82 9.12 20.62 7.61
N THR A 83 8.98 21.57 6.70
CA THR A 83 7.68 22.03 6.19
C THR A 83 6.87 20.90 5.54
N HIS A 84 7.50 20.08 4.70
CA HIS A 84 6.82 18.96 4.05
C HIS A 84 6.45 17.85 5.04
N THR A 85 7.27 17.62 6.07
CA THR A 85 6.97 16.66 7.14
C THR A 85 5.74 17.10 7.94
N GLU A 86 5.61 18.39 8.25
CA GLU A 86 4.42 18.95 8.90
C GLU A 86 3.16 18.74 8.05
N PHE A 87 3.23 19.07 6.75
CA PHE A 87 2.10 18.86 5.84
C PHE A 87 1.72 17.40 5.68
N LEU A 88 2.71 16.51 5.54
CA LEU A 88 2.47 15.08 5.44
C LEU A 88 1.83 14.54 6.72
N SER A 89 2.31 14.95 7.90
CA SER A 89 1.74 14.54 9.19
C SER A 89 0.27 14.93 9.28
N LYS A 90 -0.07 16.16 8.90
CA LYS A 90 -1.45 16.62 8.86
C LYS A 90 -2.30 15.85 7.83
N ALA A 91 -1.77 15.56 6.65
CA ALA A 91 -2.47 14.78 5.63
C ALA A 91 -2.77 13.36 6.12
N ILE A 92 -1.84 12.74 6.84
CA ILE A 92 -2.02 11.43 7.48
C ILE A 92 -3.12 11.50 8.54
N GLU A 93 -3.11 12.49 9.43
CA GLU A 93 -4.15 12.67 10.45
C GLU A 93 -5.55 12.83 9.83
N GLU A 94 -5.67 13.65 8.79
CA GLU A 94 -6.93 13.85 8.05
C GLU A 94 -7.38 12.56 7.36
N PHE A 95 -6.45 11.80 6.77
CA PHE A 95 -6.73 10.51 6.16
C PHE A 95 -7.20 9.47 7.19
N LEU A 96 -6.55 9.40 8.36
CA LEU A 96 -6.97 8.51 9.43
C LEU A 96 -8.37 8.86 9.94
N THR A 97 -8.70 10.14 10.02
CA THR A 97 -10.06 10.60 10.36
C THR A 97 -11.10 10.09 9.36
N VAL A 98 -10.80 10.13 8.05
CA VAL A 98 -11.69 9.58 7.01
C VAL A 98 -11.93 8.08 7.21
N VAL A 99 -10.90 7.32 7.58
CA VAL A 99 -10.98 5.88 7.83
C VAL A 99 -11.78 5.59 9.11
N GLU A 100 -11.51 6.30 10.19
CA GLU A 100 -12.17 6.13 11.49
C GLU A 100 -13.67 6.44 11.41
N GLU A 101 -14.04 7.52 10.72
CA GLU A 101 -15.42 7.97 10.55
C GLU A 101 -16.14 7.28 9.37
N GLN A 102 -15.49 6.34 8.68
CA GLN A 102 -16.04 5.59 7.53
C GLN A 102 -16.64 6.50 6.46
N LEU A 103 -15.95 7.61 6.12
CA LEU A 103 -16.45 8.55 5.13
C LEU A 103 -16.49 7.93 3.72
N PRO A 104 -17.30 8.49 2.79
CA PRO A 104 -17.51 7.89 1.47
C PRO A 104 -16.21 7.71 0.66
N PRO A 105 -16.18 6.77 -0.31
CA PRO A 105 -14.98 6.49 -1.11
C PRO A 105 -14.36 7.72 -1.79
N ARG A 106 -15.18 8.71 -2.15
CA ARG A 106 -14.70 9.99 -2.71
C ARG A 106 -13.74 10.72 -1.75
N GLU A 107 -14.11 10.81 -0.47
CA GLU A 107 -13.30 11.48 0.57
C GLU A 107 -12.04 10.67 0.87
N PHE A 108 -12.17 9.34 0.96
CA PHE A 108 -11.04 8.43 1.14
C PHE A 108 -10.00 8.60 0.03
N VAL A 109 -10.42 8.55 -1.23
CA VAL A 109 -9.54 8.73 -2.38
C VAL A 109 -8.91 10.12 -2.39
N GLN A 110 -9.68 11.17 -2.05
CA GLN A 110 -9.15 12.53 -2.02
C GLN A 110 -8.06 12.70 -0.97
N LYS A 111 -8.25 12.21 0.26
CA LYS A 111 -7.24 12.32 1.32
C LYS A 111 -6.06 11.38 1.12
N SER A 112 -6.29 10.18 0.57
CA SER A 112 -5.21 9.25 0.20
C SER A 112 -4.23 9.86 -0.81
N LYS A 113 -4.73 10.63 -1.77
CA LYS A 113 -3.88 11.34 -2.76
C LYS A 113 -3.00 12.43 -2.16
N LEU A 114 -3.35 12.98 -0.99
CA LEU A 114 -2.53 14.00 -0.32
C LEU A 114 -1.39 13.39 0.50
N VAL A 115 -1.51 12.11 0.85
CA VAL A 115 -0.47 11.34 1.56
C VAL A 115 0.52 10.72 0.58
N SER A 116 0.09 10.43 -0.66
CA SER A 116 0.85 9.68 -1.67
C SER A 116 1.74 10.53 -2.56
#